data_AF-A0A6M1SHE0-F1
#
_entry.id   AF-A0A6M1SHE0-F1
#
_cell.length_a   1.000
_cell.length_b   1.000
_cell.length_c   1.000
_cell.angle_alpha   90.00
_cell.angle_beta   90.00
_cell.angle_gamma   90.00
#
_symmetry.space_group_name_H-M   'P 1'
#
loop_
_entity.id
_entity.type
_entity.pdbx_description
1 polymer ?
#
loop_
_entity_poly.entity_id
_entity_poly.type
_entity_poly.pdbx_seq_one_letter_code
_entity_poly.pdbx_strand_id
1 'polypeptide(L)'
;MTDPNKPDQKVSDDDWAEAMSAQEESSSSADAASDDDDPWAAAMAEQEAAEQTDASEEPEQEAPTAKPASDDVFRPLNGEQSSGATRDLEMIMDIPVKLTVELGRTKLTIKQLLELAQGSVIELEGLAGEPMDILING
;
A
#
# COMPACT_ATOMS: atom_id res chain seq x y z
N MET A 1 -23.70 35.60 14.52
CA MET A 1 -23.60 34.14 14.37
C MET A 1 -22.82 33.84 13.11
N THR A 2 -21.51 33.64 13.24
CA THR A 2 -20.65 33.12 12.17
C THR A 2 -20.47 31.63 12.42
N ASP A 3 -20.82 30.82 11.42
CA ASP A 3 -20.79 29.37 11.44
C ASP A 3 -19.34 28.88 11.29
N PRO A 4 -18.78 28.07 12.22
CA PRO A 4 -17.36 27.72 12.26
C PRO A 4 -16.97 26.50 11.41
N ASN A 5 -17.81 26.01 10.50
CA ASN A 5 -17.48 24.83 9.69
C ASN A 5 -17.65 25.06 8.18
N LYS A 6 -16.72 25.81 7.59
CA LYS A 6 -16.52 25.83 6.14
C LYS A 6 -15.04 26.07 5.80
N PRO A 7 -14.31 25.07 5.28
CA PRO A 7 -13.06 25.32 4.59
C PRO A 7 -13.36 25.71 3.14
N ASP A 8 -13.22 27.00 2.81
CA ASP A 8 -13.09 27.43 1.41
C ASP A 8 -11.64 27.19 0.96
N GLN A 9 -11.37 26.02 0.35
CA GLN A 9 -10.10 25.73 -0.29
C GLN A 9 -10.37 25.49 -1.78
N LYS A 10 -10.31 26.57 -2.57
CA LYS A 10 -10.31 26.47 -4.04
C LYS A 10 -8.87 26.22 -4.47
N VAL A 11 -8.53 24.98 -4.76
CA VAL A 11 -7.35 24.64 -5.59
C VAL A 11 -7.73 24.99 -7.02
N SER A 12 -7.01 25.93 -7.64
CA SER A 12 -7.17 26.30 -9.05
C SER A 12 -6.33 25.39 -9.95
N ASP A 13 -6.79 25.13 -11.16
CA ASP A 13 -6.07 24.35 -12.18
C ASP A 13 -4.65 24.90 -12.48
N ASP A 14 -4.39 26.18 -12.20
CA ASP A 14 -3.08 26.82 -12.39
C ASP A 14 -1.99 26.30 -11.43
N ASP A 15 -2.33 25.86 -10.20
CA ASP A 15 -1.36 25.29 -9.26
C ASP A 15 -0.82 23.93 -9.73
N TRP A 16 -1.63 23.19 -10.50
CA TRP A 16 -1.21 21.93 -11.12
C TRP A 16 -0.31 22.16 -12.34
N ALA A 17 -0.58 23.22 -13.10
CA ALA A 17 0.24 23.60 -14.24
C ALA A 17 1.65 24.04 -13.80
N GLU A 18 1.75 24.81 -12.73
CA GLU A 18 3.03 25.30 -12.21
C GLU A 18 3.91 24.17 -11.64
N ALA A 19 3.30 23.16 -11.00
CA ALA A 19 4.01 21.97 -10.54
C ALA A 19 4.59 21.12 -11.69
N MET A 20 3.90 21.04 -12.83
CA MET A 20 4.37 20.32 -14.02
C MET A 20 5.50 21.09 -14.72
N SER A 21 5.39 22.41 -14.83
CA SER A 21 6.44 23.25 -15.42
C SER A 21 7.75 23.23 -14.61
N ALA A 22 7.67 23.13 -13.28
CA ALA A 22 8.88 22.99 -12.45
C ALA A 22 9.64 21.68 -12.70
N GLN A 23 8.97 20.61 -13.13
CA GLN A 23 9.61 19.35 -13.47
C GLN A 23 10.30 19.40 -14.84
N GLU A 24 9.72 20.10 -15.82
CA GLU A 24 10.34 20.30 -17.14
C GLU A 24 11.63 21.12 -17.07
N GLU A 25 11.70 22.18 -16.24
CA GLU A 25 12.93 22.98 -16.12
C GLU A 25 14.10 22.17 -15.55
N SER A 26 13.85 21.18 -14.70
CA SER A 26 14.90 20.31 -14.13
C SER A 26 15.54 19.35 -15.14
N SER A 27 14.87 19.08 -16.26
CA SER A 27 15.36 18.16 -17.31
C SER A 27 16.28 18.81 -18.35
N SER A 28 16.46 20.15 -18.29
CA SER A 28 17.18 20.90 -19.33
C SER A 28 18.61 21.32 -18.98
N SER A 29 19.19 20.83 -17.87
CA SER A 29 20.52 21.27 -17.39
C SER A 29 21.55 20.17 -17.05
N ALA A 30 21.44 19.00 -17.67
CA ALA A 30 22.56 18.04 -17.73
C ALA A 30 22.85 17.77 -19.21
N ASP A 31 23.64 18.63 -19.84
CA ASP A 31 25.09 18.48 -20.04
C ASP A 31 25.40 17.43 -21.13
N ALA A 32 26.05 17.92 -22.17
CA ALA A 32 26.43 17.19 -23.36
C ALA A 32 27.43 16.06 -23.01
N ALA A 33 26.94 14.83 -22.96
CA ALA A 33 27.75 13.63 -22.93
C ALA A 33 27.35 12.73 -24.11
N SER A 34 28.38 12.26 -24.82
CA SER A 34 28.38 11.34 -25.98
C SER A 34 27.22 10.36 -26.07
N ASP A 35 26.61 10.28 -27.26
CA ASP A 35 25.58 9.31 -27.71
C ASP A 35 25.94 7.81 -27.56
N ASP A 36 27.09 7.45 -27.00
CA ASP A 36 27.58 6.06 -26.90
C ASP A 36 27.38 5.41 -25.52
N ASP A 37 26.94 6.14 -24.49
CA ASP A 37 26.82 5.60 -23.11
C ASP A 37 25.41 5.74 -22.51
N ASP A 38 24.36 5.77 -23.33
CA ASP A 38 22.97 5.69 -22.82
C ASP A 38 22.48 4.22 -22.86
N PRO A 39 22.53 3.49 -21.74
CA PRO A 39 22.21 2.05 -21.70
C PRO A 39 20.75 1.76 -22.10
N TRP A 40 19.89 2.78 -22.07
CA TRP A 40 18.51 2.67 -22.55
C TRP A 40 18.42 2.72 -24.08
N ALA A 41 19.24 3.56 -24.73
CA ALA A 41 19.32 3.62 -26.19
C ALA A 41 19.91 2.33 -26.79
N ALA A 42 20.90 1.73 -26.11
CA ALA A 42 21.48 0.44 -26.52
C ALA A 42 20.45 -0.70 -26.54
N ALA A 43 19.53 -0.74 -25.57
CA ALA A 43 18.48 -1.77 -25.50
C ALA A 43 17.45 -1.65 -26.65
N MET A 44 17.15 -0.42 -27.10
CA MET A 44 16.28 -0.18 -28.26
C MET A 44 16.95 -0.64 -29.57
N ALA A 45 18.24 -0.35 -29.72
CA ALA A 45 19.01 -0.76 -30.91
C ALA A 45 19.12 -2.29 -31.03
N GLU A 46 19.20 -3.03 -29.92
CA GLU A 46 19.16 -4.50 -29.93
C GLU A 46 17.80 -5.06 -30.39
N GLN A 47 16.68 -4.43 -30.03
CA GLN A 47 15.36 -4.84 -30.53
C GLN A 47 15.20 -4.55 -32.02
N GLU A 48 15.64 -3.38 -32.51
CA GLU A 48 15.57 -3.06 -33.94
C GLU A 48 16.47 -3.97 -34.80
N ALA A 49 17.64 -4.38 -34.29
CA ALA A 49 18.51 -5.33 -34.97
C ALA A 49 17.91 -6.75 -35.01
N ALA A 50 17.17 -7.14 -33.97
CA ALA A 50 16.44 -8.42 -33.94
C ALA A 50 15.27 -8.44 -34.93
N GLU A 51 14.64 -7.30 -35.21
CA GLU A 51 13.56 -7.20 -36.23
C GLU A 51 14.08 -7.21 -37.68
N GLN A 52 15.33 -6.81 -37.93
CA GLN A 52 15.91 -6.81 -39.29
C GLN A 52 16.50 -8.16 -39.73
N THR A 53 16.68 -9.12 -38.83
CA THR A 53 17.21 -10.46 -39.17
C THR A 53 16.13 -11.46 -39.57
N ASP A 54 14.84 -11.10 -39.47
CA ASP A 54 13.70 -11.99 -39.76
C ASP A 54 13.11 -11.80 -41.18
N ALA A 55 13.72 -10.95 -42.03
CA ALA A 55 13.17 -10.62 -43.36
C ALA A 55 13.79 -11.41 -44.53
N SER A 56 14.51 -12.51 -44.29
CA SER A 56 15.12 -13.30 -45.38
C SER A 56 15.37 -14.76 -45.00
N GLU A 57 14.32 -15.56 -44.74
CA GLU A 57 14.30 -17.01 -45.03
C GLU A 57 12.93 -17.63 -44.64
N GLU A 58 12.08 -17.90 -45.63
CA GLU A 58 11.04 -18.95 -45.57
C GLU A 58 11.60 -20.17 -46.34
N PRO A 59 11.34 -21.44 -45.94
CA PRO A 59 9.99 -21.90 -45.58
C PRO A 59 9.87 -22.95 -44.44
N GLU A 60 8.61 -23.11 -43.98
CA GLU A 60 8.01 -24.28 -43.31
C GLU A 60 8.50 -24.69 -41.90
N GLN A 61 7.81 -24.23 -40.85
CA GLN A 61 7.47 -25.06 -39.68
C GLN A 61 6.33 -24.46 -38.85
N GLU A 62 5.40 -25.33 -38.46
CA GLU A 62 4.15 -25.05 -37.75
C GLU A 62 4.36 -24.15 -36.51
N ALA A 63 3.73 -22.98 -36.52
CA ALA A 63 3.74 -22.05 -35.39
C ALA A 63 3.06 -22.68 -34.17
N PRO A 64 3.73 -22.77 -32.99
CA PRO A 64 3.04 -23.10 -31.77
C PRO A 64 2.17 -21.89 -31.41
N THR A 65 0.84 -22.06 -31.51
CA THR A 65 -0.11 -21.03 -31.07
C THR A 65 0.12 -20.77 -29.58
N ALA A 66 0.75 -19.63 -29.24
CA ALA A 66 0.92 -19.18 -27.87
C ALA A 66 -0.46 -18.94 -27.26
N LYS A 67 -0.86 -19.78 -26.29
CA LYS A 67 -2.04 -19.54 -25.48
C LYS A 67 -1.73 -18.39 -24.51
N PRO A 68 -2.55 -17.33 -24.43
CA PRO A 68 -2.30 -16.25 -23.49
C PRO A 68 -2.40 -16.80 -22.06
N ALA A 69 -1.34 -16.59 -21.27
CA ALA A 69 -1.26 -17.01 -19.87
C ALA A 69 -2.26 -16.28 -18.95
N SER A 70 -3.02 -15.32 -19.48
CA SER A 70 -3.99 -14.52 -18.73
C SER A 70 -5.20 -15.30 -18.22
N ASP A 71 -5.57 -16.40 -18.89
CA ASP A 71 -6.74 -17.22 -18.50
C ASP A 71 -6.51 -18.01 -17.20
N ASP A 72 -5.26 -18.41 -16.90
CA ASP A 72 -4.93 -19.15 -15.68
C ASP A 72 -4.62 -18.24 -14.47
N VAL A 73 -4.21 -16.99 -14.72
CA VAL A 73 -3.79 -16.05 -13.66
C VAL A 73 -4.98 -15.30 -13.04
N PHE A 74 -6.01 -15.00 -13.83
CA PHE A 74 -7.18 -14.26 -13.35
C PHE A 74 -8.46 -15.08 -13.55
N ARG A 75 -8.75 -15.96 -12.59
CA ARG A 75 -10.05 -16.66 -12.56
C ARG A 75 -11.18 -15.62 -12.44
N PRO A 76 -12.12 -15.55 -13.38
CA PRO A 76 -13.22 -14.60 -13.33
C PRO A 76 -14.12 -14.92 -12.13
N LEU A 77 -14.42 -13.91 -11.31
CA LEU A 77 -15.29 -13.99 -10.12
C LEU A 77 -16.78 -14.12 -10.51
N ASN A 78 -17.10 -14.86 -11.56
CA ASN A 78 -18.47 -15.11 -11.99
C ASN A 78 -19.14 -16.09 -11.02
N GLY A 79 -19.60 -15.56 -9.90
CA GLY A 79 -20.95 -15.76 -9.38
C GLY A 79 -21.41 -17.14 -8.90
N GLU A 80 -20.60 -18.19 -8.94
CA GLU A 80 -21.06 -19.55 -8.59
C GLU A 80 -20.18 -20.27 -7.55
N GLN A 81 -19.59 -19.50 -6.63
CA GLN A 81 -18.88 -20.02 -5.45
C GLN A 81 -19.36 -19.35 -4.16
N SER A 82 -20.65 -19.43 -3.84
CA SER A 82 -21.10 -19.13 -2.47
C SER A 82 -20.65 -20.19 -1.45
N SER A 83 -20.29 -21.40 -1.91
CA SER A 83 -19.85 -22.50 -1.03
C SER A 83 -18.34 -22.51 -0.71
N GLY A 84 -17.52 -21.76 -1.45
CA GLY A 84 -16.08 -21.60 -1.17
C GLY A 84 -15.81 -20.54 -0.12
N ALA A 85 -16.46 -19.38 -0.25
CA ALA A 85 -16.32 -18.25 0.67
C ALA A 85 -16.69 -18.60 2.12
N THR A 86 -17.66 -19.49 2.34
CA THR A 86 -18.03 -19.96 3.69
C THR A 86 -16.94 -20.81 4.32
N ARG A 87 -16.25 -21.66 3.54
CA ARG A 87 -15.13 -22.50 4.03
C ARG A 87 -13.91 -21.66 4.41
N ASP A 88 -13.61 -20.63 3.62
CA ASP A 88 -12.50 -19.72 3.92
C ASP A 88 -12.80 -18.87 5.17
N LEU A 89 -14.07 -18.49 5.37
CA LEU A 89 -14.51 -17.80 6.60
C LEU A 89 -14.50 -18.73 7.83
N GLU A 90 -14.89 -19.99 7.70
CA GLU A 90 -14.82 -21.00 8.78
C GLU A 90 -13.38 -21.13 9.32
N MET A 91 -12.37 -21.12 8.44
CA MET A 91 -10.96 -21.16 8.84
C MET A 91 -10.51 -19.92 9.62
N ILE A 92 -11.03 -18.73 9.26
CA ILE A 92 -10.69 -17.46 9.93
C ILE A 92 -11.33 -17.37 11.33
N MET A 93 -12.50 -17.98 11.54
CA MET A 93 -13.20 -17.97 12.83
C MET A 93 -12.41 -18.69 13.94
N ASP A 94 -11.56 -19.66 13.58
CA ASP A 94 -10.74 -20.42 14.52
C ASP A 94 -9.41 -19.72 14.88
N ILE A 95 -9.15 -18.52 14.37
CA ILE A 95 -7.94 -17.78 14.70
C ILE A 95 -8.03 -17.25 16.15
N PRO A 96 -7.17 -17.70 17.08
CA PRO A 96 -7.22 -17.24 18.46
C PRO A 96 -6.82 -15.77 18.57
N VAL A 97 -7.60 -15.00 19.33
CA VAL A 97 -7.33 -13.59 19.62
C VAL A 97 -6.99 -13.36 21.09
N LYS A 98 -6.11 -12.41 21.37
CA LYS A 98 -5.79 -12.01 22.75
C LYS A 98 -6.83 -11.01 23.23
N LEU A 99 -7.56 -11.38 24.27
CA LEU A 99 -8.52 -10.53 24.94
C LEU A 99 -7.92 -10.05 26.28
N THR A 100 -7.89 -8.73 26.47
CA THR A 100 -7.37 -8.09 27.68
C THR A 100 -8.52 -7.40 28.38
N VAL A 101 -8.69 -7.66 29.67
CA VAL A 101 -9.67 -6.97 30.51
C VAL A 101 -8.92 -5.97 31.37
N GLU A 102 -9.27 -4.69 31.26
CA GLU A 102 -8.62 -3.61 31.99
C GLU A 102 -9.47 -3.20 33.19
N LEU A 103 -8.84 -3.17 34.37
CA LEU A 103 -9.48 -2.68 35.61
C LEU A 103 -9.58 -1.14 35.62
N GLY A 104 -8.58 -0.47 35.07
CA GLY A 104 -8.49 0.99 34.96
C GLY A 104 -7.07 1.45 34.64
N ARG A 105 -6.95 2.69 34.17
CA ARG A 105 -5.69 3.35 33.79
C ARG A 105 -5.39 4.51 34.72
N THR A 106 -4.15 4.95 34.78
CA THR A 106 -3.82 6.22 35.45
C THR A 106 -2.59 6.84 34.80
N LYS A 107 -2.47 8.16 34.88
CA LYS A 107 -1.35 8.90 34.30
C LYS A 107 -0.42 9.35 35.42
N LEU A 108 0.83 8.88 35.38
CA LEU A 108 1.88 9.26 36.31
C LEU A 108 3.01 9.96 35.58
N THR A 109 3.68 10.89 36.27
CA THR A 109 4.96 11.42 35.78
C THR A 109 6.06 10.37 35.93
N ILE A 110 7.10 10.44 35.09
CA ILE A 110 8.23 9.50 35.16
C ILE A 110 8.86 9.49 36.55
N LYS A 111 8.97 10.66 37.20
CA LYS A 111 9.49 10.77 38.56
C LYS A 111 8.66 9.94 39.56
N GLN A 112 7.35 10.07 39.54
CA GLN A 112 6.45 9.32 40.43
C GLN A 112 6.52 7.81 40.18
N LEU A 113 6.64 7.39 38.91
CA LEU A 113 6.77 5.98 38.56
C LEU A 113 8.06 5.36 39.13
N LEU A 114 9.17 6.10 39.08
CA LEU A 114 10.46 5.66 39.63
C LEU A 114 10.50 5.63 41.17
N GLU A 115 9.62 6.38 41.83
CA GLU A 115 9.48 6.41 43.29
C GLU A 115 8.60 5.26 43.83
N LEU A 116 7.96 4.46 42.96
CA LEU A 116 7.13 3.33 43.38
C LEU A 116 7.97 2.22 44.02
N ALA A 117 7.47 1.69 45.12
CA ALA A 117 8.08 0.58 45.84
C ALA A 117 7.01 -0.45 46.24
N GLN A 118 7.45 -1.57 46.80
CA GLN A 118 6.51 -2.56 47.34
C GLN A 118 5.64 -1.90 48.43
N GLY A 119 4.32 -2.01 48.27
CA GLY A 119 3.34 -1.42 49.18
C GLY A 119 2.81 -0.04 48.75
N SER A 120 3.29 0.53 47.64
CA SER A 120 2.66 1.73 47.06
C SER A 120 1.23 1.42 46.60
N VAL A 121 0.28 2.29 46.94
CA VAL A 121 -1.12 2.22 46.50
C VAL A 121 -1.35 3.31 45.44
N ILE A 122 -1.95 2.93 44.31
CA ILE A 122 -2.19 3.82 43.18
C ILE A 122 -3.69 3.82 42.87
N GLU A 123 -4.25 5.01 42.71
CA GLU A 123 -5.63 5.19 42.26
C GLU A 123 -5.72 5.08 40.74
N LEU A 124 -6.73 4.35 40.27
CA LEU A 124 -7.02 4.18 38.85
C LEU A 124 -8.19 5.08 38.45
N GLU A 125 -8.20 5.51 37.19
CA GLU A 125 -9.35 6.10 36.52
C GLU A 125 -10.42 5.02 36.34
N GLY A 126 -11.66 5.36 36.70
CA GLY A 126 -12.82 4.45 36.67
C GLY A 126 -13.49 4.39 38.05
N LEU A 127 -14.82 4.52 38.09
CA LEU A 127 -15.55 4.44 39.35
C LEU A 127 -15.81 2.98 39.72
N ALA A 128 -15.75 2.69 41.02
CA ALA A 128 -16.08 1.36 41.52
C ALA A 128 -17.52 0.99 41.15
N GLY A 129 -17.70 -0.14 40.45
CA GLY A 129 -18.99 -0.63 39.99
C GLY A 129 -19.31 -0.36 38.53
N GLU A 130 -18.46 0.39 37.81
CA GLU A 130 -18.53 0.49 36.35
C GLU A 130 -18.06 -0.81 35.68
N PRO A 131 -18.61 -1.15 34.49
CA PRO A 131 -18.14 -2.30 33.73
C PRO A 131 -16.68 -2.09 33.29
N MET A 132 -15.90 -3.17 33.29
CA MET A 132 -14.49 -3.15 32.86
C MET A 132 -14.37 -3.06 31.34
N ASP A 133 -13.31 -2.41 30.87
CA ASP A 133 -12.99 -2.31 29.46
C ASP A 133 -12.41 -3.63 28.94
N ILE A 134 -12.85 -4.04 27.74
CA ILE A 134 -12.37 -5.24 27.06
C ILE A 134 -11.70 -4.83 25.76
N LEU A 135 -10.41 -5.11 25.66
CA LEU A 135 -9.59 -4.84 24.49
C LEU A 135 -9.25 -6.13 23.76
N ILE A 136 -9.29 -6.10 22.43
CA ILE A 136 -8.89 -7.21 21.57
C ILE A 136 -7.67 -6.77 20.79
N ASN A 137 -6.59 -7.55 20.84
CA ASN A 137 -5.32 -7.24 20.19
C ASN A 137 -4.66 -5.91 20.61
N GLY A 138 -5.04 -5.39 21.80
CA GLY A 138 -4.32 -4.36 22.55
C GLY A 138 -3.94 -3.14 21.74
#